data_AF-A0A3D5RR47-F1
#
_entry.id   AF-A0A3D5RR47-F1
#
_cell.length_a   1.000
_cell.length_b   1.000
_cell.length_c   1.000
_cell.angle_alpha   90.00
_cell.angle_beta   90.00
_cell.angle_gamma   90.00
#
_symmetry.space_group_name_H-M   'P 1'
#
loop_
_entity.id
_entity.type
_entity.pdbx_description
1 polymer ?
#
loop_
_entity_poly.entity_id
_entity_poly.type
_entity_poly.pdbx_seq_one_letter_code
_entity_poly.pdbx_strand_id
1 'polypeptide(L)'
;MTRLINSFVTAFERWMPDSFVVAIILSVLTFVLAITISGASPGELIIAWGDGFWNLLSFTIQVVLTLLLGHTLAYTPPMQRALK
;
A
#
# COMPACT_ATOMS: atom_id res chain seq x y z
N MET A 1 7.05 14.20 30.04
CA MET A 1 6.66 14.05 28.62
C MET A 1 6.85 12.62 28.09
N THR A 2 7.94 11.93 28.40
CA THR A 2 8.20 10.54 27.94
C THR A 2 7.21 9.48 28.41
N ARG A 3 6.60 9.62 29.60
CA ARG A 3 5.58 8.67 30.11
C ARG A 3 4.26 8.68 29.33
N LEU A 4 3.84 9.85 28.85
CA LEU A 4 2.66 9.98 27.99
C LEU A 4 2.94 9.32 26.64
N ILE A 5 4.09 9.62 26.05
CA ILE A 5 4.53 9.03 24.77
C ILE A 5 4.58 7.50 24.89
N ASN A 6 5.19 6.95 25.94
CA ASN A 6 5.24 5.50 26.12
C ASN A 6 3.85 4.87 26.29
N SER A 7 2.91 5.55 26.95
CA SER A 7 1.53 5.05 27.10
C SER A 7 0.79 5.03 25.76
N PHE A 8 0.96 6.06 24.94
CA PHE A 8 0.42 6.10 23.57
C PHE A 8 1.07 5.05 22.66
N VAL A 9 2.39 4.87 22.75
CA VAL A 9 3.12 3.86 21.98
C VAL A 9 2.68 2.45 22.35
N THR A 10 2.56 2.12 23.65
CA THR A 10 2.09 0.78 24.07
C THR A 10 0.63 0.52 23.71
N ALA A 11 -0.23 1.55 23.74
CA ALA A 11 -1.60 1.43 23.26
C ALA A 11 -1.63 1.24 21.74
N PHE A 12 -0.81 1.98 20.99
CA PHE A 12 -0.70 1.88 19.54
C PHE A 12 -0.14 0.53 19.09
N GLU A 13 0.98 0.07 19.66
CA GLU A 13 1.58 -1.25 19.37
C GLU A 13 0.62 -2.41 19.64
N ARG A 14 -0.24 -2.30 20.67
CA ARG A 14 -1.22 -3.32 21.00
C ARG A 14 -2.43 -3.33 20.05
N TRP A 15 -2.74 -2.19 19.43
CA TRP A 15 -3.87 -2.03 18.53
C TRP A 15 -3.48 -1.98 17.06
N MET A 16 -2.19 -1.84 16.72
CA MET A 16 -1.72 -1.67 15.35
C MET A 16 -2.13 -2.89 14.54
N PRO A 17 -3.20 -2.79 13.72
CA PRO A 17 -3.61 -3.90 12.90
C PRO A 17 -2.51 -4.11 11.86
N ASP A 18 -2.39 -5.34 11.38
CA ASP A 18 -1.57 -5.58 10.21
C ASP A 18 -2.01 -4.63 9.06
N SER A 19 -1.05 -4.11 8.29
CA SER A 19 -1.31 -3.15 7.21
C SER A 19 -2.39 -3.65 6.23
N PHE A 20 -2.46 -4.96 6.01
CA PHE A 20 -3.48 -5.59 5.17
C PHE A 20 -4.89 -5.47 5.78
N VAL A 21 -5.01 -5.61 7.11
CA VAL A 21 -6.30 -5.47 7.82
C VAL A 21 -6.83 -4.04 7.66
N VAL A 22 -5.96 -3.03 7.78
CA VAL A 22 -6.34 -1.63 7.55
C VAL A 22 -6.86 -1.43 6.12
N ALA A 23 -6.19 -2.01 5.13
CA ALA A 23 -6.62 -1.93 3.73
C ALA A 23 -8.00 -2.57 3.51
N ILE A 24 -8.27 -3.74 4.10
CA ILE A 24 -9.60 -4.39 4.03
C ILE A 24 -10.67 -3.51 4.65
N ILE A 25 -10.44 -2.99 5.86
CA ILE A 25 -11.41 -2.14 6.57
C ILE A 25 -11.74 -0.90 5.73
N LEU A 26 -10.73 -0.23 5.19
CA LEU A 26 -10.92 0.92 4.31
C LEU A 26 -11.66 0.54 3.03
N SER A 27 -11.35 -0.62 2.43
CA SER A 27 -12.03 -1.09 1.22
C SER A 27 -13.52 -1.36 1.46
N VAL A 28 -13.88 -1.95 2.60
CA VAL A 28 -15.29 -2.17 2.95
C VAL A 28 -15.97 -0.84 3.24
N LEU A 29 -15.29 0.04 3.97
CA LEU A 29 -15.81 1.38 4.29
C LEU A 29 -16.09 2.19 3.02
N THR A 30 -15.14 2.24 2.08
CA THR A 30 -15.32 2.96 0.81
C THR A 30 -16.40 2.32 -0.05
N PHE A 31 -16.56 1.00 -0.02
CA PHE A 31 -17.66 0.31 -0.72
C PHE A 31 -19.03 0.75 -0.18
N VAL A 32 -19.20 0.79 1.14
CA VAL A 32 -20.43 1.28 1.79
C VAL A 32 -20.68 2.75 1.47
N LEU A 33 -19.64 3.60 1.55
CA LEU A 33 -19.74 5.01 1.24
C LEU A 33 -20.09 5.26 -0.23
N ALA A 34 -19.54 4.48 -1.16
CA ALA A 34 -19.82 4.63 -2.58
C ALA A 34 -21.27 4.24 -2.94
N ILE A 35 -21.84 3.23 -2.28
CA ILE A 35 -23.27 2.90 -2.44
C ILE A 35 -24.15 3.98 -1.81
N THR A 36 -23.83 4.42 -0.59
CA THR A 36 -24.69 5.33 0.18
C THR A 36 -24.63 6.78 -0.29
N ILE A 37 -23.48 7.25 -0.76
CA ILE A 37 -23.25 8.64 -1.17
C ILE A 37 -23.37 8.80 -2.69
N SER A 38 -22.69 7.97 -3.49
CA SER A 38 -22.70 8.11 -4.96
C SER A 38 -23.91 7.43 -5.62
N GLY A 39 -24.62 6.53 -4.91
CA GLY A 39 -25.76 5.79 -5.48
C GLY A 39 -25.37 4.82 -6.59
N ALA A 40 -24.09 4.46 -6.69
CA ALA A 40 -23.58 3.58 -7.73
C ALA A 40 -24.01 2.12 -7.48
N SER A 41 -24.23 1.37 -8.56
CA SER A 41 -24.71 -0.02 -8.44
C SER A 41 -23.61 -0.93 -7.87
N PRO A 42 -23.94 -1.95 -7.06
CA PRO A 42 -22.95 -2.86 -6.50
C PRO A 42 -22.10 -3.57 -7.56
N GLY A 43 -22.67 -3.86 -8.74
CA GLY A 43 -21.96 -4.49 -9.85
C GLY A 43 -20.88 -3.59 -10.45
N GLU A 44 -21.20 -2.32 -10.70
CA GLU A 44 -20.24 -1.33 -11.21
C GLU A 44 -19.11 -1.09 -10.20
N LEU A 45 -19.43 -1.06 -8.90
CA LEU A 45 -18.42 -0.89 -7.84
C LEU A 45 -17.39 -2.02 -7.82
N ILE A 46 -17.84 -3.27 -7.97
CA ILE A 46 -16.93 -4.44 -7.95
C ILE A 46 -15.98 -4.38 -9.14
N ILE A 47 -16.50 -4.00 -10.32
CA ILE A 47 -15.68 -3.83 -11.53
C ILE A 47 -14.68 -2.69 -11.32
N ALA A 48 -15.14 -1.51 -10.88
CA ALA A 48 -14.27 -0.36 -10.65
C ALA A 48 -13.20 -0.62 -9.58
N TRP A 49 -13.56 -1.32 -8.51
CA TRP A 49 -12.61 -1.73 -7.47
C TRP A 49 -11.57 -2.71 -8.01
N GLY A 50 -12.01 -3.71 -8.79
CA GLY A 50 -11.15 -4.69 -9.43
C GLY A 50 -10.16 -4.04 -10.39
N ASP A 51 -10.64 -3.20 -11.30
CA ASP A 51 -9.82 -2.47 -12.27
C ASP A 51 -8.78 -1.58 -11.56
N GLY A 52 -9.21 -0.87 -10.51
CA GLY A 52 -8.32 -0.05 -9.68
C GLY A 52 -7.24 -0.87 -9.00
N PHE A 53 -7.60 -2.00 -8.38
CA PHE A 53 -6.65 -2.89 -7.71
C PHE A 53 -5.60 -3.45 -8.67
N TRP A 54 -6.02 -3.98 -9.82
CA TRP A 54 -5.11 -4.55 -10.82
C TRP A 54 -4.19 -3.50 -11.45
N ASN A 55 -4.70 -2.29 -11.68
CA ASN A 55 -3.89 -1.18 -12.18
C ASN A 55 -2.80 -0.77 -11.18
N LEU A 56 -3.16 -0.60 -9.90
CA LEU A 56 -2.22 -0.28 -8.83
C LEU A 56 -1.19 -1.40 -8.62
N LEU A 57 -1.61 -2.66 -8.74
CA LEU A 57 -0.69 -3.81 -8.66
C LEU A 57 0.34 -3.75 -9.78
N SER A 58 -0.09 -3.58 -11.03
CA SER A 58 0.80 -3.45 -12.19
C SER A 58 1.79 -2.30 -12.01
N PHE A 59 1.28 -1.12 -11.62
CA PHE A 59 2.11 0.05 -11.34
C PHE A 59 3.14 -0.21 -10.23
N THR A 60 2.72 -0.83 -9.13
CA THR A 60 3.60 -1.12 -8.00
C THR A 60 4.69 -2.11 -8.39
N ILE A 61 4.36 -3.16 -9.13
CA ILE A 61 5.35 -4.11 -9.66
C ILE A 61 6.38 -3.38 -10.53
N GLN A 62 5.95 -2.46 -11.40
CA GLN A 62 6.86 -1.69 -12.25
C GLN A 62 7.84 -0.84 -11.41
N VAL A 63 7.36 -0.18 -10.35
CA VAL A 63 8.21 0.60 -9.44
C VAL A 63 9.17 -0.31 -8.67
N VAL A 64 8.68 -1.43 -8.12
CA VAL A 64 9.51 -2.40 -7.39
C VAL A 64 10.60 -2.98 -8.29
N LEU A 65 10.27 -3.37 -9.52
CA LEU A 65 11.24 -3.87 -10.49
C LEU A 65 12.25 -2.80 -10.86
N THR A 66 11.84 -1.55 -11.06
CA THR A 66 12.76 -0.44 -11.37
C THR A 66 13.77 -0.24 -10.24
N LEU A 67 13.31 -0.24 -9.00
CA LEU A 67 14.17 -0.10 -7.82
C LEU A 67 15.10 -1.31 -7.64
N LEU A 68 14.56 -2.52 -7.77
CA LEU A 68 15.32 -3.75 -7.62
C LEU A 68 16.39 -3.88 -8.71
N LEU A 69 16.04 -3.63 -9.96
CA LEU A 69 16.98 -3.66 -11.09
C LEU A 69 18.02 -2.56 -10.96
N GLY A 70 17.64 -1.34 -10.56
CA GLY A 70 18.59 -0.26 -10.30
C GLY A 70 19.58 -0.61 -9.17
N HIS A 71 19.07 -1.19 -8.08
CA HIS A 71 19.89 -1.66 -6.97
C HIS A 71 20.85 -2.77 -7.43
N THR A 72 20.33 -3.86 -7.99
CA THR A 72 21.14 -5.00 -8.45
C THR A 72 22.19 -4.57 -9.49
N LEU A 73 21.84 -3.68 -10.43
CA LEU A 73 22.77 -3.13 -11.42
C LEU A 73 23.92 -2.36 -10.76
N ALA A 74 23.64 -1.56 -9.74
CA ALA A 74 24.67 -0.81 -9.00
C ALA A 74 25.71 -1.73 -8.33
N TYR A 75 25.34 -2.96 -7.98
CA TYR A 75 26.23 -3.97 -7.40
C TYR A 75 26.99 -4.81 -8.43
N THR A 76 26.76 -4.63 -9.73
CA THR A 76 27.48 -5.40 -10.76
C THR A 76 28.94 -4.92 -10.92
N PRO A 77 29.90 -5.84 -11.19
CA PRO A 77 31.31 -5.48 -11.42
C PRO A 77 31.57 -4.37 -12.45
N PRO A 78 30.89 -4.32 -13.62
CA PRO A 78 31.08 -3.22 -14.56
C PRO A 78 30.63 -1.87 -13.99
N MET A 79 29.51 -1.82 -13.27
CA MET A 79 29.00 -0.56 -12.69
C MET A 79 29.85 -0.08 -11.51
N GLN A 80 30.28 -0.98 -10.64
CA GLN A 80 31.18 -0.63 -9.53
C GLN A 80 32.54 -0.10 -10.01
N ARG A 81 33.03 -0.58 -11.17
CA ARG A 81 34.24 -0.02 -11.80
C ARG A 81 34.01 1.35 -12.41
N ALA A 82 32.82 1.62 -12.93
CA ALA A 82 32.45 2.92 -13.48
C ALA A 82 32.19 3.99 -12.39
N LEU A 83 31.80 3.56 -11.19
CA LEU A 83 31.54 4.44 -10.04
C LEU A 83 32.77 4.69 -9.15
N LYS A 84 33.85 3.92 -9.34
CA LYS A 84 35.16 4.18 -8.73
C LYS A 84 35.86 5.33 -9.44
#